data_AF-A0A0B1S1H5-F1
#
_entry.id   AF-A0A0B1S1H5-F1
#
_cell.length_a   1.000
_cell.length_b   1.000
_cell.length_c   1.000
_cell.angle_alpha   90.00
_cell.angle_beta   90.00
_cell.angle_gamma   90.00
#
_symmetry.space_group_name_H-M   'P 1'
#
loop_
_entity.id
_entity.type
_entity.pdbx_description
1 polymer ?
#
loop_
_entity_poly.entity_id
_entity_poly.type
_entity_poly.pdbx_seq_one_letter_code
_entity_poly.pdbx_strand_id
1 'polypeptide(L)'
;MQERGVAATITEDLCYRFCKNARGIRLQRGTPKDSFNAFQELLSEIANTAEVQENVPAAIWFLLLRAADKFCREKGRFPGTNGVPCTIDALDLKQRVVSIISSSHVSNPEAVMAHIPQNAIAEICRYGAGELHVIASLVGGIVAQEVIKLSTNQYVPLDNTFIYDGHTQQSAVFRM
;
A
#
# COMPACT_ATOMS: atom_id res chain seq x y z
N MET A 1 -5.10 -3.68 -29.67
CA MET A 1 -5.19 -4.69 -28.59
C MET A 1 -5.59 -5.98 -29.27
N GLN A 2 -4.63 -6.87 -29.53
CA GLN A 2 -4.88 -8.10 -30.29
C GLN A 2 -5.66 -9.01 -29.34
N GLU A 3 -6.95 -9.23 -29.62
CA GLU A 3 -7.75 -10.21 -28.89
C GLU A 3 -6.99 -11.53 -28.96
N ARG A 4 -6.53 -12.03 -27.81
CA ARG A 4 -6.09 -13.42 -27.67
C ARG A 4 -7.33 -14.29 -27.76
N GLY A 5 -7.93 -14.35 -28.94
CA GLY A 5 -8.93 -15.31 -29.32
C GLY A 5 -8.27 -16.68 -29.38
N VAL A 6 -8.12 -17.31 -28.22
CA VAL A 6 -8.00 -18.76 -28.19
C VAL A 6 -9.32 -19.25 -28.77
N ALA A 7 -9.26 -19.95 -29.91
CA ALA A 7 -10.37 -20.73 -30.41
C ALA A 7 -10.68 -21.82 -29.37
N ALA A 8 -11.42 -21.47 -28.33
CA ALA A 8 -11.60 -22.28 -27.15
C ALA A 8 -12.90 -23.06 -27.26
N THR A 9 -12.79 -24.30 -27.71
CA THR A 9 -13.85 -25.29 -27.53
C THR A 9 -14.13 -25.39 -26.03
N ILE A 10 -15.30 -24.93 -25.59
CA ILE A 10 -15.76 -25.08 -24.21
C ILE A 10 -15.89 -26.59 -23.95
N THR A 11 -15.06 -27.13 -23.06
CA THR A 11 -15.07 -28.57 -22.75
C THR A 11 -16.16 -28.89 -21.72
N GLU A 12 -16.61 -30.14 -21.71
CA GLU A 12 -17.59 -30.62 -20.71
C GLU A 12 -17.05 -30.47 -19.28
N ASP A 13 -15.77 -30.74 -19.05
CA ASP A 13 -15.11 -30.51 -17.75
C ASP A 13 -15.15 -29.04 -17.33
N LEU A 14 -14.93 -28.11 -18.27
CA LEU A 14 -15.03 -26.67 -17.99
C LEU A 14 -16.47 -26.29 -17.63
N CYS A 15 -17.47 -26.80 -18.36
CA CYS A 15 -18.89 -26.63 -18.03
C CYS A 15 -19.22 -27.19 -16.64
N TYR A 16 -18.76 -28.40 -16.33
CA TYR A 16 -18.96 -29.02 -15.02
C TYR A 16 -18.36 -28.17 -13.89
N ARG A 17 -17.09 -27.74 -14.04
CA ARG A 17 -16.42 -26.87 -13.06
C ARG A 17 -17.11 -25.52 -12.93
N PHE A 18 -17.57 -24.94 -14.04
CA PHE A 18 -18.32 -23.69 -14.02
C PHE A 18 -19.63 -23.84 -13.23
N CYS A 19 -20.46 -24.83 -13.57
CA CYS A 19 -21.73 -25.09 -12.89
C CYS A 19 -21.52 -25.39 -11.39
N LYS A 20 -20.52 -26.21 -11.05
CA LYS A 20 -20.17 -26.55 -9.66
C LYS A 20 -19.77 -25.32 -8.84
N ASN A 21 -19.10 -24.36 -9.48
CA ASN A 21 -18.55 -23.17 -8.81
C ASN A 21 -19.30 -21.88 -9.13
N ALA A 22 -20.49 -21.94 -9.77
CA ALA A 22 -21.19 -20.76 -10.26
C ALA A 22 -21.45 -19.70 -9.18
N ARG A 23 -21.78 -20.13 -7.95
CA ARG A 23 -21.97 -19.24 -6.78
C ARG A 23 -20.69 -18.54 -6.31
N GLY A 24 -19.53 -19.10 -6.65
CA GLY A 24 -18.21 -18.66 -6.21
C GLY A 24 -17.45 -17.84 -7.25
N ILE A 25 -18.06 -17.55 -8.40
CA ILE A 25 -17.43 -16.72 -9.44
C ILE A 25 -17.10 -15.35 -8.84
N ARG A 26 -15.89 -14.87 -9.13
CA ARG A 26 -15.39 -13.57 -8.73
C ARG A 26 -14.76 -12.89 -9.94
N LEU A 27 -14.96 -11.58 -10.02
CA LEU A 27 -14.32 -10.71 -10.98
C LEU A 27 -13.66 -9.58 -10.22
N GLN A 28 -12.34 -9.49 -10.32
CA GLN A 28 -11.58 -8.41 -9.72
C GLN A 28 -11.04 -7.51 -10.84
N ARG A 29 -11.29 -6.21 -10.72
CA ARG A 29 -10.81 -5.20 -11.66
C ARG A 29 -9.86 -4.27 -10.92
N GLY A 30 -8.59 -4.33 -11.31
CA GLY A 30 -7.58 -3.45 -10.79
C GLY A 30 -7.87 -1.98 -11.11
N THR A 31 -7.29 -1.13 -10.30
CA THR A 31 -7.24 0.32 -10.46
C THR A 31 -5.92 0.72 -11.12
N PRO A 32 -5.88 1.85 -11.86
CA PRO A 32 -4.63 2.36 -12.40
C PRO A 32 -3.61 2.60 -11.28
N LYS A 33 -2.34 2.24 -11.54
CA LYS A 33 -1.25 2.58 -10.64
C LYS A 33 -1.22 4.10 -10.40
N ASP A 34 -1.02 4.50 -9.15
CA ASP A 34 -0.98 5.90 -8.72
C ASP A 34 -2.29 6.68 -9.02
N SER A 35 -3.45 6.03 -8.85
CA SER A 35 -4.76 6.67 -8.99
C SER A 35 -4.90 7.87 -8.05
N PHE A 36 -5.10 9.05 -8.63
CA PHE A 36 -5.29 10.29 -7.87
C PHE A 36 -6.53 10.21 -6.98
N ASN A 37 -7.66 9.75 -7.52
CA ASN A 37 -8.93 9.69 -6.81
C ASN A 37 -8.87 8.72 -5.63
N ALA A 38 -8.30 7.52 -5.85
CA ALA A 38 -8.24 6.52 -4.79
C ALA A 38 -7.26 6.93 -3.69
N PHE A 39 -6.17 7.64 -4.03
CA PHE A 39 -5.31 8.24 -3.02
C PHE A 39 -6.01 9.37 -2.25
N GLN A 40 -6.79 10.22 -2.92
CA GLN A 40 -7.58 11.26 -2.28
C GLN A 40 -8.64 10.67 -1.33
N GLU A 41 -9.27 9.56 -1.71
CA GLU A 41 -10.19 8.80 -0.84
C GLU A 41 -9.48 8.28 0.41
N LEU A 42 -8.30 7.66 0.26
CA LEU A 42 -7.48 7.21 1.41
C LEU A 42 -7.15 8.36 2.38
N LEU A 43 -6.75 9.52 1.86
CA LEU A 43 -6.48 10.68 2.71
C LEU A 43 -7.75 11.20 3.39
N SER A 44 -8.89 11.12 2.71
CA SER A 44 -10.19 11.50 3.29
C SER A 44 -10.61 10.55 4.41
N GLU A 45 -10.35 9.25 4.28
CA GLU A 45 -10.56 8.27 5.35
C GLU A 45 -9.68 8.56 6.57
N ILE A 46 -8.40 8.88 6.36
CA ILE A 46 -7.50 9.31 7.45
C ILE A 46 -8.06 10.57 8.13
N ALA A 47 -8.50 11.57 7.37
CA ALA A 47 -9.05 12.82 7.91
C ALA A 47 -10.31 12.61 8.76
N ASN A 48 -11.15 11.64 8.38
CA ASN A 48 -12.44 11.36 9.02
C ASN A 48 -12.36 10.33 10.16
N THR A 49 -11.16 9.82 10.47
CA THR A 49 -10.98 8.86 11.57
C THR A 49 -11.27 9.58 12.90
N ALA A 50 -12.24 9.09 13.68
CA ALA A 50 -12.72 9.79 14.87
C ALA A 50 -11.86 9.59 16.13
N GLU A 51 -10.97 8.60 16.12
CA GLU A 51 -10.18 8.21 17.30
C GLU A 51 -8.68 8.22 16.99
N VAL A 52 -7.90 8.83 17.87
CA VAL A 52 -6.44 8.62 17.91
C VAL A 52 -6.23 7.19 18.40
N GLN A 53 -6.02 6.28 17.45
CA GLN A 53 -5.68 4.90 17.74
C GLN A 53 -4.35 4.84 18.48
N GLU A 54 -4.21 3.90 19.42
CA GLU A 54 -2.96 3.65 20.13
C GLU A 54 -1.83 3.25 19.17
N ASN A 55 -2.19 2.58 18.07
CA ASN A 55 -1.29 2.15 17.02
C ASN A 55 -1.40 3.03 15.78
N VAL A 56 -0.30 3.15 15.03
CA VAL A 56 -0.27 3.88 13.76
C VAL A 56 -1.03 3.07 12.69
N PRO A 57 -2.12 3.60 12.09
CA PRO A 57 -2.85 2.90 11.05
C PRO A 57 -1.98 2.61 9.82
N ALA A 58 -2.21 1.47 9.16
CA ALA A 58 -1.50 1.06 7.96
C ALA A 58 -1.58 2.07 6.79
N ALA A 59 -2.67 2.85 6.70
CA ALA A 59 -2.81 3.94 5.74
C ALA A 59 -1.78 5.06 5.95
N ILE A 60 -1.44 5.36 7.21
CA ILE A 60 -0.40 6.34 7.55
C ILE A 60 0.97 5.81 7.15
N TRP A 61 1.26 4.53 7.43
CA TRP A 61 2.50 3.91 6.96
C TRP A 61 2.66 4.00 5.44
N PHE A 62 1.59 3.76 4.69
CA PHE A 62 1.62 3.94 3.23
C PHE A 62 1.93 5.38 2.81
N LEU A 63 1.26 6.37 3.41
CA LEU A 63 1.53 7.78 3.14
C LEU A 63 3.00 8.14 3.42
N LEU A 64 3.54 7.65 4.54
CA LEU A 64 4.92 7.87 4.93
C LEU A 64 5.92 7.19 3.98
N LEU A 65 5.62 6.01 3.46
CA LEU A 65 6.41 5.35 2.41
C LEU A 65 6.44 6.19 1.12
N ARG A 66 5.30 6.75 0.69
CA ARG A 66 5.28 7.69 -0.46
C ARG A 66 6.11 8.94 -0.19
N ALA A 67 6.10 9.44 1.05
CA ALA A 67 6.94 10.56 1.44
C ALA A 67 8.43 10.20 1.41
N ALA A 68 8.81 8.98 1.81
CA ALA A 68 10.18 8.47 1.69
C ALA A 68 10.62 8.30 0.23
N ASP A 69 9.73 7.87 -0.67
CA ASP A 69 10.02 7.81 -2.11
C ASP A 69 10.23 9.21 -2.70
N LYS A 70 9.38 10.18 -2.33
CA LYS A 70 9.58 11.59 -2.69
C LYS A 70 10.88 12.13 -2.11
N PHE A 71 11.22 11.75 -0.87
CA PHE A 71 12.47 12.09 -0.23
C PHE A 71 13.65 11.64 -1.08
N CYS A 72 13.65 10.37 -1.47
CA CYS A 72 14.71 9.73 -2.25
C CYS A 72 14.87 10.37 -3.63
N ARG A 73 13.77 10.62 -4.34
CA ARG A 73 13.79 11.28 -5.66
C ARG A 73 14.44 12.68 -5.62
N GLU A 74 14.22 13.44 -4.56
CA GLU A 74 14.71 14.82 -4.45
C GLU A 74 16.11 14.93 -3.82
N LYS A 75 16.49 14.01 -2.92
CA LYS A 75 17.77 14.08 -2.19
C LYS A 75 18.80 13.04 -2.65
N GLY A 76 18.41 12.11 -3.52
CA GLY A 76 19.26 11.02 -3.99
C GLY A 76 19.58 9.94 -2.94
N ARG A 77 18.86 9.95 -1.81
CA ARG A 77 19.02 8.99 -0.69
C ARG A 77 17.74 8.88 0.12
N PHE A 78 17.54 7.78 0.84
CA PHE A 78 16.41 7.63 1.75
C PHE A 78 16.64 8.35 3.10
N PRO A 79 15.56 8.70 3.84
CA PRO A 79 15.70 9.25 5.19
C PRO A 79 16.41 8.25 6.12
N GLY A 80 17.25 8.75 7.03
CA GLY A 80 18.02 7.94 7.97
C GLY A 80 19.29 7.30 7.40
N THR A 81 19.68 7.64 6.18
CA THR A 81 20.87 7.08 5.50
C THR A 81 21.99 8.12 5.40
N ASN A 82 23.18 7.67 4.99
CA ASN A 82 24.37 8.51 4.73
C ASN A 82 24.85 9.32 5.95
N GLY A 83 24.62 8.82 7.17
CA GLY A 83 25.12 9.43 8.40
C GLY A 83 24.46 10.76 8.80
N VAL A 84 23.37 11.15 8.14
CA VAL A 84 22.61 12.35 8.52
C VAL A 84 21.79 12.05 9.78
N PRO A 85 21.81 12.92 10.80
CA PRO A 85 21.00 12.73 12.00
C PRO A 85 19.51 12.54 11.67
N CYS A 86 18.89 11.51 12.24
CA CYS A 86 17.47 11.19 12.03
C CYS A 86 16.54 12.37 12.37
N THR A 87 16.92 13.23 13.32
CA THR A 87 16.15 14.42 13.68
C THR A 87 16.08 15.45 12.54
N ILE A 88 17.15 15.60 11.77
CA ILE A 88 17.20 16.50 10.60
C ILE A 88 16.36 15.90 9.47
N ASP A 89 16.56 14.61 9.18
CA ASP A 89 15.80 13.92 8.14
C ASP A 89 14.29 13.85 8.45
N ALA A 90 13.90 13.77 9.72
CA ALA A 90 12.49 13.80 10.13
C ALA A 90 11.83 15.14 9.82
N LEU A 91 12.55 16.26 9.95
CA LEU A 91 12.05 17.58 9.55
C LEU A 91 11.86 17.66 8.03
N ASP A 92 12.86 17.21 7.27
CA ASP A 92 12.80 17.16 5.81
C ASP A 92 11.68 16.23 5.33
N LEU A 93 11.53 15.05 5.94
CA LEU A 93 10.47 14.09 5.61
C LEU A 93 9.08 14.69 5.87
N LYS A 94 8.90 15.40 6.99
CA LYS A 94 7.66 16.10 7.31
C LYS A 94 7.27 17.11 6.24
N GLN A 95 8.23 17.85 5.67
CA GLN A 95 7.96 18.77 4.56
C GLN A 95 7.43 18.04 3.31
N ARG A 96 7.93 16.83 3.02
CA ARG A 96 7.42 15.99 1.91
C ARG A 96 5.99 15.52 2.17
N VAL A 97 5.69 15.11 3.40
CA VAL A 97 4.34 14.72 3.81
C VAL A 97 3.37 15.87 3.56
N VAL A 98 3.70 17.07 4.04
CA VAL A 98 2.90 18.29 3.80
C VAL A 98 2.71 18.54 2.31
N SER A 99 3.81 18.51 1.53
CA SER A 99 3.74 18.71 0.08
C SER A 99 2.83 17.70 -0.63
N ILE A 100 2.86 16.42 -0.25
CA ILE A 100 2.00 15.37 -0.82
C ILE A 100 0.53 15.66 -0.49
N ILE A 101 0.21 15.95 0.77
CA ILE A 101 -1.17 16.23 1.20
C ILE A 101 -1.72 17.46 0.48
N SER A 102 -0.94 18.54 0.39
CA SER A 102 -1.34 19.75 -0.34
C SER A 102 -1.60 19.48 -1.83
N SER A 103 -0.80 18.62 -2.48
CA SER A 103 -1.00 18.28 -3.90
C SER A 103 -2.19 17.36 -4.16
N SER A 104 -2.73 16.72 -3.12
CA SER A 104 -3.78 15.69 -3.24
C SER A 104 -5.20 16.27 -3.24
N HIS A 105 -5.36 17.59 -3.07
CA HIS A 105 -6.66 18.28 -3.06
C HIS A 105 -7.71 17.65 -2.12
N VAL A 106 -7.26 17.11 -0.99
CA VAL A 106 -8.16 16.58 0.06
C VAL A 106 -8.90 17.73 0.74
N SER A 107 -10.17 17.54 1.08
CA SER A 107 -11.03 18.60 1.64
C SER A 107 -10.53 19.17 2.97
N ASN A 108 -9.88 18.35 3.79
CA ASN A 108 -9.37 18.75 5.10
C ASN A 108 -7.91 18.28 5.32
N PRO A 109 -6.92 18.97 4.74
CA PRO A 109 -5.52 18.56 4.83
C PRO A 109 -4.95 18.68 6.24
N GLU A 110 -5.48 19.60 7.05
CA GLU A 110 -5.06 19.80 8.45
C GLU A 110 -5.47 18.60 9.32
N ALA A 111 -6.68 18.07 9.12
CA ALA A 111 -7.11 16.85 9.80
C ALA A 111 -6.21 15.65 9.44
N VAL A 112 -5.82 15.49 8.17
CA VAL A 112 -4.86 14.44 7.79
C VAL A 112 -3.55 14.60 8.55
N MET A 113 -3.00 15.82 8.56
CA MET A 113 -1.75 16.10 9.26
C MET A 113 -1.84 15.86 10.77
N ALA A 114 -2.98 16.17 11.40
CA ALA A 114 -3.21 15.96 12.82
C ALA A 114 -3.19 14.46 13.21
N HIS A 115 -3.59 13.58 12.29
CA HIS A 115 -3.56 12.14 12.51
C HIS A 115 -2.18 11.51 12.33
N ILE A 116 -1.21 12.21 11.75
CA ILE A 116 0.14 11.67 11.49
C ILE A 116 1.01 11.88 12.73
N PRO A 117 1.35 10.81 13.47
CA PRO A 117 2.12 10.95 14.70
C PRO A 117 3.59 11.30 14.39
N GLN A 118 4.17 12.24 15.14
CA GLN A 118 5.55 12.68 14.93
C GLN A 118 6.58 11.54 15.16
N ASN A 119 6.27 10.61 16.07
CA ASN A 119 7.05 9.39 16.27
C ASN A 119 7.04 8.49 15.02
N ALA A 120 5.93 8.39 14.28
CA ALA A 120 5.89 7.61 13.04
C ALA A 120 6.83 8.18 11.96
N ILE A 121 6.91 9.50 11.83
CA ILE A 121 7.86 10.18 10.93
C ILE A 121 9.31 9.90 11.36
N ALA A 122 9.60 10.01 12.66
CA ALA A 122 10.91 9.70 13.21
C ALA A 122 11.28 8.22 12.97
N GLU A 123 10.30 7.34 13.05
CA GLU A 123 10.47 5.90 12.89
C GLU A 123 10.87 5.52 11.46
N ILE A 124 10.32 6.18 10.43
CA ILE A 124 10.77 6.02 9.04
C ILE A 124 12.26 6.38 8.89
N CYS A 125 12.70 7.43 9.57
CA CYS A 125 14.12 7.81 9.57
C CYS A 125 14.95 6.78 10.36
N ARG A 126 14.42 6.25 11.47
CA ARG A 126 15.09 5.19 12.25
C ARG A 126 15.28 3.91 11.45
N TYR A 127 14.34 3.55 10.58
CA TYR A 127 14.47 2.37 9.72
C TYR A 127 15.66 2.48 8.76
N GLY A 128 16.03 3.70 8.33
CA GLY A 128 17.19 3.93 7.47
C GLY A 128 17.17 3.13 6.16
N ALA A 129 15.98 2.89 5.61
CA ALA A 129 15.76 2.02 4.44
C ALA A 129 16.33 0.59 4.58
N GLY A 130 16.40 0.08 5.82
CA GLY A 130 16.84 -1.29 6.08
C GLY A 130 15.82 -2.35 5.65
N GLU A 131 16.32 -3.46 5.10
CA GLU A 131 15.53 -4.64 4.73
C GLU A 131 15.79 -5.77 5.74
N LEU A 132 14.90 -5.92 6.72
CA LEU A 132 15.03 -6.96 7.73
C LEU A 132 14.63 -8.32 7.15
N HIS A 133 15.49 -9.33 7.31
CA HIS A 133 15.27 -10.67 6.78
C HIS A 133 13.90 -11.25 7.15
N VAL A 134 13.47 -11.15 8.42
CA VAL A 134 12.20 -11.69 8.89
C VAL A 134 11.00 -11.03 8.18
N ILE A 135 11.05 -9.72 7.96
CA ILE A 135 10.00 -8.98 7.26
C ILE A 135 10.00 -9.34 5.78
N ALA A 136 11.19 -9.39 5.15
CA ALA A 136 11.34 -9.79 3.76
C ALA A 136 10.84 -11.23 3.52
N SER A 137 11.16 -12.17 4.40
CA SER A 137 10.67 -13.56 4.33
C SER A 137 9.16 -13.66 4.43
N LEU A 138 8.53 -12.91 5.36
CA LEU A 138 7.08 -12.89 5.49
C LEU A 138 6.40 -12.32 4.22
N VAL A 139 6.86 -11.15 3.77
CA VAL A 139 6.32 -10.50 2.56
C VAL A 139 6.54 -11.40 1.34
N GLY A 140 7.71 -12.05 1.22
CA GLY A 140 8.01 -13.01 0.16
C GLY A 140 7.04 -14.20 0.13
N GLY A 141 6.66 -14.74 1.29
CA GLY A 141 5.66 -15.81 1.39
C GLY A 141 4.26 -15.36 0.92
N ILE A 142 3.83 -14.16 1.32
CA ILE A 142 2.55 -13.58 0.90
C ILE A 142 2.54 -13.37 -0.61
N VAL A 143 3.58 -12.72 -1.16
CA VAL A 143 3.71 -12.46 -2.60
C VAL A 143 3.76 -13.75 -3.40
N ALA A 144 4.50 -14.77 -2.95
CA ALA A 144 4.55 -16.07 -3.61
C ALA A 144 3.15 -16.69 -3.74
N GLN A 145 2.34 -16.63 -2.69
CA GLN A 145 0.98 -17.14 -2.73
C GLN A 145 0.10 -16.32 -3.69
N GLU A 146 0.19 -15.00 -3.70
CA GLU A 146 -0.55 -14.14 -4.64
C GLU A 146 -0.19 -14.46 -6.11
N VAL A 147 1.09 -14.72 -6.39
CA VAL A 147 1.54 -15.15 -7.72
C VAL A 147 0.94 -16.50 -8.12
N ILE A 148 0.84 -17.46 -7.19
CA ILE A 148 0.18 -18.76 -7.44
C ILE A 148 -1.30 -18.57 -7.77
N LYS A 149 -2.02 -17.72 -7.01
CA LYS A 149 -3.44 -17.44 -7.26
C LYS A 149 -3.66 -16.91 -8.68
N LEU A 150 -2.85 -15.92 -9.08
CA LEU A 150 -2.91 -15.32 -10.42
C LEU A 150 -2.55 -16.32 -11.52
N SER A 151 -1.48 -17.12 -11.32
CA SER A 151 -1.01 -18.06 -12.33
C SER A 151 -1.98 -19.22 -12.58
N THR A 152 -2.66 -19.66 -11.52
CA THR A 152 -3.60 -20.79 -11.58
C THR A 152 -5.03 -20.37 -11.88
N ASN A 153 -5.35 -19.07 -11.77
CA ASN A 153 -6.71 -18.55 -11.73
C ASN A 153 -7.57 -19.25 -10.66
N GLN A 154 -6.95 -19.61 -9.52
CA GLN A 154 -7.61 -20.23 -8.38
C GLN A 154 -7.51 -19.30 -7.17
N TYR A 155 -8.54 -19.31 -6.33
CA TYR A 155 -8.72 -18.40 -5.20
C TYR A 155 -8.87 -16.92 -5.61
N VAL A 156 -9.05 -16.05 -4.62
CA VAL A 156 -9.22 -14.60 -4.79
C VAL A 156 -7.92 -13.90 -4.35
N PRO A 157 -7.26 -13.16 -5.24
CA PRO A 157 -6.12 -12.31 -4.87
C PRO A 157 -6.51 -11.18 -3.92
N LEU A 158 -5.52 -10.59 -3.26
CA LEU A 158 -5.68 -9.35 -2.51
C LEU A 158 -6.10 -8.22 -3.46
N ASP A 159 -6.95 -7.31 -2.99
CA ASP A 159 -7.41 -6.19 -3.81
C ASP A 159 -6.50 -4.96 -3.67
N ASN A 160 -5.54 -4.91 -4.59
CA ASN A 160 -4.62 -3.80 -4.81
C ASN A 160 -3.46 -3.72 -3.80
N THR A 161 -3.52 -2.81 -2.80
CA THR A 161 -2.36 -2.50 -1.96
C THR A 161 -2.46 -3.17 -0.60
N PHE A 162 -1.47 -4.00 -0.25
CA PHE A 162 -1.35 -4.62 1.07
C PHE A 162 -0.21 -3.97 1.87
N ILE A 163 -0.50 -3.59 3.10
CA ILE A 163 0.47 -3.02 4.04
C ILE A 163 0.52 -3.89 5.29
N TYR A 164 1.73 -4.20 5.73
CA TYR A 164 1.99 -4.95 6.95
C TYR A 164 2.91 -4.14 7.87
N ASP A 165 2.52 -4.03 9.13
CA ASP A 165 3.31 -3.40 10.19
C ASP A 165 3.89 -4.48 11.11
N GLY A 166 5.22 -4.63 11.07
CA GLY A 166 5.95 -5.59 11.90
C GLY A 166 5.99 -5.24 13.39
N HIS A 167 5.70 -3.99 13.79
CA HIS A 167 5.69 -3.59 15.21
C HIS A 167 4.45 -4.13 15.91
N THR A 168 3.30 -3.95 15.27
CA THR A 168 1.99 -4.34 15.79
C THR A 168 1.55 -5.73 15.31
N GLN A 169 2.26 -6.31 14.35
CA GLN A 169 1.90 -7.57 13.68
C GLN A 169 0.52 -7.50 12.99
N GLN A 170 0.13 -6.30 12.56
CA GLN A 170 -1.14 -6.05 11.89
C GLN A 170 -0.93 -5.77 10.40
N SER A 171 -1.99 -6.00 9.62
CA SER A 171 -1.99 -5.71 8.19
C SER A 171 -3.33 -5.17 7.74
N ALA A 172 -3.33 -4.39 6.67
CA ALA A 172 -4.53 -3.93 6.01
C ALA A 172 -4.38 -3.98 4.48
N VAL A 173 -5.52 -4.10 3.81
CA VAL A 173 -5.63 -4.06 2.35
C VAL A 173 -6.43 -2.81 1.98
N PHE A 174 -5.91 -2.04 1.03
CA PHE A 174 -6.52 -0.82 0.53
C PHE A 174 -6.66 -0.89 -0.97
N ARG A 175 -7.82 -0.46 -1.46
CA ARG A 175 -8.04 -0.27 -2.88
C ARG A 175 -7.64 1.14 -3.29
N MET A 176 -6.38 1.28 -3.70
CA MET A 176 -5.79 2.53 -4.21
C MET A 176 -5.85 2.65 -5.73
#